data_AF-A0A369GGW6-F1
#
_entry.id   AF-A0A369GGW6-F1
#
_cell.length_a   1.000
_cell.length_b   1.000
_cell.length_c   1.000
_cell.angle_alpha   90.00
_cell.angle_beta   90.00
_cell.angle_gamma   90.00
#
_symmetry.space_group_name_H-M   'P 1'
#
loop_
_entity.id
_entity.type
_entity.pdbx_description
1 polymer ?
#
loop_
_entity_poly.entity_id
_entity_poly.type
_entity_poly.pdbx_seq_one_letter_code
_entity_poly.pdbx_strand_id
1 'polypeptide(L)'
;MLNSVSVLLFLSSAASVMVGASGCGGDNCARQVTGTRGGLIPIESRRADCSSFMRATVVPETTRTVTVTVTASHDGYYNGQDGELQAFTKVPTAVPTYASSCRSAGDYSSACSCWGITAVTSTKGTKTRTTTVSVTTEACPYQV
;
A
#
# COMPACT_ATOMS: atom_id res chain seq x y z
N MET A 1 -0.46 10.22 72.87
CA MET A 1 -1.41 10.77 71.89
C MET A 1 -0.66 11.01 70.59
N LEU A 2 -1.37 10.80 69.48
CA LEU A 2 -1.01 11.03 68.07
C LEU A 2 -0.21 9.92 67.33
N ASN A 3 -1.02 9.07 66.72
CA ASN A 3 -0.80 8.33 65.47
C ASN A 3 0.01 9.10 64.43
N SER A 4 0.82 8.37 63.65
CA SER A 4 1.05 8.70 62.25
C SER A 4 1.35 7.42 61.48
N VAL A 5 0.28 6.81 60.93
CA VAL A 5 0.39 5.75 59.92
C VAL A 5 0.74 6.44 58.60
N SER A 6 2.00 6.32 58.16
CA SER A 6 2.43 6.82 56.85
C SER A 6 1.82 5.94 55.75
N VAL A 7 0.83 6.49 55.04
CA VAL A 7 0.25 5.88 53.85
C VAL A 7 1.23 6.08 52.70
N LEU A 8 1.96 5.01 52.33
CA LEU A 8 2.80 4.98 51.13
C LEU A 8 1.91 4.90 49.89
N LEU A 9 1.68 6.04 49.24
CA LEU A 9 1.07 6.13 47.92
C LEU A 9 2.10 5.67 46.88
N PHE A 10 1.97 4.44 46.39
CA PHE A 10 2.69 3.97 45.21
C PHE A 10 2.09 4.65 43.97
N LEU A 11 2.70 5.76 43.54
CA LEU A 11 2.44 6.30 42.22
C LEU A 11 3.15 5.39 41.20
N SER A 12 2.43 4.38 40.71
CA SER A 12 2.88 3.55 39.60
C SER A 12 3.07 4.43 38.37
N SER A 13 4.29 4.92 38.17
CA SER A 13 4.70 5.46 36.89
C SER A 13 4.65 4.30 35.90
N ALA A 14 3.63 4.28 35.05
CA ALA A 14 3.68 3.54 33.80
C ALA A 14 4.82 4.16 32.99
N ALA A 15 6.03 3.63 33.16
CA ALA A 15 7.12 3.84 32.22
C ALA A 15 6.60 3.29 30.89
N SER A 16 6.10 4.19 30.04
CA SER A 16 5.93 3.86 28.64
C SER A 16 7.32 3.47 28.17
N VAL A 17 7.50 2.20 27.86
CA VAL A 17 8.67 1.74 27.13
C VAL A 17 8.51 2.36 25.75
N MET A 18 8.94 3.61 25.61
CA MET A 18 9.35 4.12 24.32
C MET A 18 10.49 3.18 23.97
N VAL A 19 10.22 2.17 23.15
CA VAL A 19 11.27 1.42 22.47
C VAL A 19 11.98 2.49 21.67
N GLY A 20 13.00 3.07 22.31
CA GLY A 20 13.85 4.06 21.73
C GLY A 20 14.35 3.43 20.46
N ALA A 21 14.09 4.10 19.36
CA ALA A 21 14.56 3.79 18.03
C ALA A 21 16.10 3.86 18.04
N SER A 22 16.75 2.91 18.70
CA SER A 22 18.17 2.96 19.09
C SER A 22 19.10 2.84 17.88
N GLY A 23 18.55 2.60 16.69
CA GLY A 23 19.25 2.70 15.40
C GLY A 23 19.03 4.01 14.63
N CYS A 24 18.09 4.88 15.04
CA CYS A 24 17.62 5.98 14.19
C CYS A 24 18.37 7.30 14.39
N GLY A 25 19.03 7.49 15.54
CA GLY A 25 19.76 8.75 15.83
C GLY A 25 21.06 8.95 15.02
N GLY A 26 21.63 7.85 14.51
CA GLY A 26 22.90 7.84 13.76
C GLY A 26 22.77 7.89 12.24
N ASP A 27 21.56 7.81 11.70
CA ASP A 27 21.34 7.74 10.25
C ASP A 27 21.08 9.14 9.66
N ASN A 28 21.88 9.53 8.65
CA ASN A 28 21.70 10.80 7.94
C ASN A 28 20.37 10.86 7.15
N CYS A 29 19.88 9.73 6.62
CA CYS A 29 18.54 9.61 6.05
C CYS A 29 17.49 9.91 7.12
N ALA A 30 17.55 9.24 8.28
CA ALA A 30 16.62 9.49 9.38
C ALA A 30 16.65 10.95 9.85
N ARG A 31 17.84 11.59 9.93
CA ARG A 31 17.97 13.00 10.28
C ARG A 31 17.32 13.96 9.29
N GLN A 32 17.33 13.68 7.99
CA GLN A 32 16.63 14.50 7.01
C GLN A 32 15.12 14.28 7.05
N VAL A 33 14.69 13.06 7.36
CA VAL A 33 13.28 12.71 7.46
C VAL A 33 12.68 13.27 8.75
N THR A 34 13.27 13.05 9.92
CA THR A 34 12.67 13.34 11.24
C THR A 34 13.28 14.55 11.95
N GLY A 35 14.46 15.02 11.54
CA GLY A 35 15.21 16.05 12.25
C GLY A 35 14.54 17.42 12.23
N THR A 36 14.96 18.29 13.14
CA THR A 36 14.40 19.65 13.35
C THR A 36 15.35 20.78 12.95
N ARG A 37 16.47 20.45 12.27
CA ARG A 37 17.44 21.47 11.81
C ARG A 37 16.82 22.39 10.75
N GLY A 38 17.27 23.64 10.71
CA GLY A 38 16.92 24.59 9.64
C GLY A 38 17.40 24.11 8.26
N GLY A 39 16.74 24.59 7.19
CA GLY A 39 17.03 24.20 5.80
C GLY A 39 16.31 22.94 5.33
N LEU A 40 15.51 22.31 6.19
CA LEU A 40 14.57 21.25 5.81
C LEU A 40 13.20 21.85 5.48
N ILE A 41 12.45 21.16 4.61
CA ILE A 41 11.04 21.48 4.42
C ILE A 41 10.24 21.25 5.72
N PRO A 42 9.02 21.82 5.86
CA PRO A 42 8.22 21.70 7.07
C PRO A 42 8.07 20.25 7.54
N ILE A 43 8.02 20.08 8.87
CA ILE A 43 7.96 18.76 9.49
C ILE A 43 6.66 18.03 9.14
N GLU A 44 5.57 18.78 8.97
CA GLU A 44 4.25 18.32 8.55
C GLU A 44 4.31 17.77 7.12
N SER A 45 5.02 18.43 6.20
CA SER A 45 5.21 17.97 4.83
C SER A 45 5.95 16.64 4.79
N ARG A 46 7.06 16.53 5.53
CA ARG A 46 7.83 15.27 5.59
C ARG A 46 7.03 14.15 6.24
N ARG A 47 6.21 14.46 7.24
CA ARG A 47 5.31 13.49 7.87
C ARG A 47 4.22 13.01 6.90
N ALA A 48 3.68 13.91 6.09
CA ALA A 48 2.73 13.57 5.03
C ALA A 48 3.38 12.69 3.95
N ASP A 49 4.60 13.04 3.52
CA ASP A 49 5.37 12.27 2.54
C ASP A 49 5.67 10.86 3.06
N CYS A 50 6.11 10.73 4.32
CA CYS A 50 6.27 9.43 4.96
C CYS A 50 4.95 8.64 5.01
N SER A 51 3.85 9.28 5.40
CA SER A 51 2.53 8.62 5.47
C SER A 51 2.05 8.12 4.10
N SER A 52 2.36 8.87 3.04
CA SER A 52 2.06 8.48 1.66
C SER A 52 2.97 7.36 1.18
N PHE A 53 4.27 7.46 1.45
CA PHE A 53 5.26 6.46 1.06
C PHE A 53 5.03 5.10 1.72
N MET A 54 4.61 5.10 2.99
CA MET A 54 4.31 3.90 3.76
C MET A 54 2.98 3.24 3.37
N ARG A 55 2.26 3.76 2.36
CA ARG A 55 0.98 3.21 1.89
C ARG A 55 1.16 2.38 0.62
N ALA A 56 1.08 1.07 0.76
CA ALA A 56 0.96 0.15 -0.38
C ALA A 56 -0.48 0.12 -0.91
N THR A 57 -0.63 -0.05 -2.22
CA THR A 57 -1.94 -0.17 -2.86
C THR A 57 -2.06 -1.53 -3.55
N VAL A 58 -2.98 -2.36 -3.08
CA VAL A 58 -3.33 -3.62 -3.73
C VAL A 58 -4.35 -3.33 -4.82
N VAL A 59 -4.06 -3.76 -6.04
CA VAL A 59 -4.97 -3.74 -7.17
C VAL A 59 -5.48 -5.17 -7.34
N PRO A 60 -6.76 -5.44 -7.01
CA PRO A 60 -7.31 -6.79 -7.14
C PRO A 60 -7.51 -7.18 -8.59
N GLU A 61 -7.66 -8.48 -8.82
CA GLU A 61 -7.99 -9.04 -10.13
C GLU A 61 -9.28 -8.45 -10.69
N THR A 62 -9.35 -8.34 -12.01
CA THR A 62 -10.60 -8.01 -12.68
C THR A 62 -11.36 -9.29 -12.94
N THR A 63 -12.53 -9.46 -12.32
CA THR A 63 -13.41 -10.59 -12.60
C THR A 63 -13.95 -10.47 -14.02
N ARG A 64 -13.68 -11.47 -14.85
CA ARG A 64 -14.22 -11.57 -16.20
C ARG A 64 -15.38 -12.56 -16.22
N THR A 65 -16.57 -12.09 -16.51
CA THR A 65 -17.72 -12.96 -16.81
C THR A 65 -17.85 -13.04 -18.32
N VAL A 66 -17.67 -14.24 -18.87
CA VAL A 66 -17.91 -14.52 -20.29
C VAL A 66 -19.26 -15.22 -20.38
N THR A 67 -20.24 -14.54 -20.96
CA THR A 67 -21.52 -15.17 -21.31
C THR A 67 -21.40 -15.67 -22.75
N VAL A 68 -21.38 -16.99 -22.92
CA VAL A 68 -21.38 -17.64 -24.25
C VAL A 68 -22.81 -18.03 -24.59
N THR A 69 -23.36 -17.46 -25.66
CA THR A 69 -24.60 -17.94 -26.25
C THR A 69 -24.23 -18.91 -27.37
N VAL A 70 -24.36 -20.22 -27.13
CA VAL A 70 -24.08 -21.26 -28.13
C VAL A 70 -25.35 -21.52 -28.93
N THR A 71 -25.30 -21.30 -30.23
CA THR A 71 -26.25 -21.91 -31.18
C THR A 71 -25.49 -22.98 -31.96
N ALA A 72 -26.04 -24.19 -32.02
CA ALA A 72 -25.34 -25.35 -32.55
C ALA A 72 -25.05 -25.21 -34.05
N SER A 73 -23.79 -24.97 -34.41
CA SER A 73 -23.08 -25.69 -35.50
C SER A 73 -21.66 -25.14 -35.69
N HIS A 74 -20.72 -26.08 -35.72
CA HIS A 74 -19.29 -25.99 -36.03
C HIS A 74 -18.32 -25.39 -34.99
N ASP A 75 -17.26 -26.18 -34.76
CA ASP A 75 -16.15 -26.04 -33.82
C ASP A 75 -15.44 -24.67 -33.91
N GLY A 76 -15.73 -23.77 -32.97
CA GLY A 76 -15.14 -22.44 -32.89
C GLY A 76 -14.16 -22.34 -31.72
N TYR A 77 -12.87 -22.42 -32.01
CA TYR A 77 -11.79 -22.22 -31.03
C TYR A 77 -11.60 -20.72 -30.72
N TYR A 78 -11.95 -20.31 -29.49
CA TYR A 78 -11.75 -18.92 -29.02
C TYR A 78 -10.35 -18.75 -28.39
N ASN A 79 -9.47 -18.00 -29.05
CA ASN A 79 -8.21 -17.53 -28.44
C ASN A 79 -8.46 -16.26 -27.62
N GLY A 80 -8.60 -16.39 -26.30
CA GLY A 80 -8.63 -15.25 -25.40
C GLY A 80 -7.20 -14.78 -25.09
N GLN A 81 -6.76 -13.65 -25.66
CA GLN A 81 -5.54 -12.98 -25.17
C GLN A 81 -5.81 -12.37 -23.79
N ASP A 82 -5.21 -12.98 -22.79
CA ASP A 82 -5.17 -12.67 -21.37
C ASP A 82 -4.15 -11.57 -21.08
N GLY A 83 -4.46 -10.33 -21.48
CA GLY A 83 -3.75 -9.16 -20.99
C GLY A 83 -4.12 -8.84 -19.54
N GLU A 84 -3.18 -9.04 -18.62
CA GLU A 84 -3.08 -8.52 -17.25
C GLU A 84 -4.43 -8.47 -16.49
N LEU A 85 -4.89 -9.63 -16.00
CA LEU A 85 -6.01 -9.73 -15.04
C LEU A 85 -5.54 -10.09 -13.62
N GLN A 86 -4.23 -10.24 -13.40
CA GLN A 86 -3.67 -10.70 -12.14
C GLN A 86 -3.62 -9.57 -11.10
N ALA A 87 -3.74 -9.94 -9.82
CA ALA A 87 -3.65 -8.98 -8.73
C ALA A 87 -2.19 -8.56 -8.58
N PHE A 88 -1.97 -7.26 -8.39
CA PHE A 88 -0.63 -6.72 -8.14
C PHE A 88 -0.64 -5.70 -7.02
N THR A 89 0.52 -5.53 -6.38
CA THR A 89 0.70 -4.53 -5.31
C THR A 89 1.61 -3.43 -5.80
N LYS A 90 1.11 -2.19 -5.78
CA LYS A 90 1.92 -0.99 -6.01
C LYS A 90 2.48 -0.49 -4.69
N VAL A 91 3.82 -0.52 -4.58
CA VAL A 91 4.55 0.04 -3.43
C VAL A 91 5.28 1.32 -3.89
N PRO A 92 5.18 2.43 -3.16
CA PRO A 92 5.98 3.62 -3.44
C PRO A 92 7.48 3.33 -3.34
N THR A 93 8.25 3.77 -4.33
CA THR A 93 9.71 3.59 -4.37
C THR A 93 10.48 4.90 -4.57
N ALA A 94 9.79 5.99 -4.92
CA ALA A 94 10.40 7.29 -5.17
C ALA A 94 10.76 7.97 -3.85
N VAL A 95 12.06 8.09 -3.58
CA VAL A 95 12.59 8.83 -2.44
C VAL A 95 12.48 10.33 -2.73
N PRO A 96 11.87 11.15 -1.83
CA PRO A 96 11.81 12.60 -2.01
C PRO A 96 13.20 13.25 -2.06
N THR A 97 13.32 14.33 -2.84
CA THR A 97 14.62 15.02 -3.07
C THR A 97 15.26 15.57 -1.80
N TYR A 98 14.47 16.02 -0.82
CA TYR A 98 14.99 16.48 0.49
C TYR A 98 15.62 15.36 1.32
N ALA A 99 15.30 14.10 1.01
CA ALA A 99 15.79 12.90 1.68
C ALA A 99 16.99 12.29 0.93
N SER A 100 17.84 13.15 0.35
CA SER A 100 19.00 12.79 -0.48
C SER A 100 20.02 11.82 0.14
N SER A 101 20.03 11.68 1.47
CA SER A 101 20.90 10.76 2.21
C SER A 101 20.34 9.34 2.29
N CYS A 102 19.08 9.14 1.89
CA CYS A 102 18.46 7.83 1.77
C CYS A 102 18.89 7.22 0.43
N ARG A 103 19.63 6.12 0.45
CA ARG A 103 20.18 5.50 -0.77
C ARG A 103 19.15 4.63 -1.49
N SER A 104 18.09 4.24 -0.78
CA SER A 104 17.05 3.37 -1.30
C SER A 104 15.68 3.72 -0.72
N ALA A 105 14.64 3.19 -1.37
CA ALA A 105 13.28 3.18 -0.84
C ALA A 105 13.19 2.53 0.56
N GLY A 106 14.02 1.51 0.83
CA GLY A 106 14.09 0.84 2.13
C GLY A 106 14.69 1.71 3.23
N ASP A 107 15.69 2.52 2.90
CA ASP A 107 16.28 3.48 3.85
C ASP A 107 15.23 4.52 4.25
N TYR A 108 14.46 5.00 3.28
CA TYR A 108 13.40 5.98 3.50
C TYR A 108 12.24 5.40 4.32
N SER A 109 11.77 4.17 4.02
CA SER A 109 10.74 3.51 4.86
C SER A 109 11.22 3.21 6.27
N SER A 110 12.50 2.86 6.44
CA SER A 110 13.12 2.70 7.76
C SER A 110 13.11 4.02 8.54
N ALA A 111 13.49 5.13 7.90
CA ALA A 111 13.42 6.46 8.50
C ALA A 111 12.00 6.90 8.85
N CYS A 112 10.99 6.57 8.04
CA CYS A 112 9.58 6.80 8.39
C CYS A 112 9.14 5.94 9.58
N SER A 113 9.60 4.69 9.65
CA SER A 113 9.33 3.78 10.78
C SER A 113 10.00 4.27 12.06
N CYS A 114 11.22 4.84 11.97
CA CYS A 114 11.90 5.54 13.06
C CYS A 114 11.08 6.71 13.61
N TRP A 115 10.25 7.33 12.76
CA TRP A 115 9.33 8.39 13.17
C TRP A 115 8.03 7.88 13.78
N GLY A 116 7.85 6.56 13.88
CA GLY A 116 6.62 5.93 14.36
C GLY A 116 5.51 5.86 13.30
N ILE A 117 5.82 6.06 12.01
CA ILE A 117 4.86 5.91 10.92
C ILE A 117 4.98 4.49 10.39
N THR A 118 3.90 3.70 10.54
CA THR A 118 3.87 2.29 10.16
C THR A 118 3.35 2.09 8.74
N ALA A 119 3.73 0.96 8.13
CA ALA A 119 3.26 0.58 6.81
C ALA A 119 1.76 0.24 6.86
N VAL A 120 1.03 0.69 5.84
CA VAL A 120 -0.39 0.40 5.67
C VAL A 120 -0.68 -0.06 4.25
N THR A 121 -1.68 -0.92 4.10
CA THR A 121 -2.11 -1.42 2.80
C THR A 121 -3.53 -0.96 2.52
N SER A 122 -3.77 -0.44 1.32
CA SER A 122 -5.09 -0.06 0.84
C SER A 122 -5.46 -0.90 -0.38
N THR A 123 -6.63 -1.52 -0.35
CA THR A 123 -7.13 -2.33 -1.47
C THR A 123 -8.05 -1.48 -2.32
N LYS A 124 -7.76 -1.37 -3.63
CA LYS A 124 -8.69 -0.77 -4.59
C LYS A 124 -9.92 -1.65 -4.74
N GLY A 125 -11.05 -1.05 -5.10
CA GLY A 125 -12.25 -1.82 -5.45
C GLY A 125 -12.03 -2.70 -6.68
N THR A 126 -12.58 -3.91 -6.65
CA THR A 126 -12.61 -4.83 -7.78
C THR A 126 -13.38 -4.22 -8.96
N LYS A 127 -12.84 -4.37 -10.16
CA LYS A 127 -13.54 -4.02 -11.41
C LYS A 127 -14.11 -5.30 -12.03
N THR A 128 -15.33 -5.21 -12.56
CA THR A 128 -15.94 -6.28 -13.35
C THR A 128 -15.86 -5.87 -14.82
N ARG A 129 -15.29 -6.73 -15.67
CA ARG A 129 -15.30 -6.53 -17.12
C ARG A 129 -16.25 -7.53 -17.75
N THR A 130 -17.35 -7.03 -18.32
CA THR A 130 -18.30 -7.84 -19.09
C THR A 130 -17.89 -7.78 -20.57
N THR A 131 -17.65 -8.93 -21.18
CA THR A 131 -17.41 -9.04 -22.62
C THR A 131 -18.55 -9.85 -23.23
N THR A 132 -19.37 -9.20 -24.06
CA THR A 132 -20.42 -9.86 -24.83
C THR A 132 -19.86 -10.25 -26.19
N VAL A 133 -19.86 -11.55 -26.49
CA VAL A 133 -19.49 -12.08 -27.80
C VAL A 133 -20.77 -12.49 -28.51
N SER A 134 -21.12 -11.78 -29.58
CA SER A 134 -22.26 -12.11 -30.45
C SER A 134 -21.74 -12.77 -31.73
N VAL A 135 -22.15 -14.01 -31.96
CA VAL A 135 -21.90 -14.76 -33.20
C VAL A 135 -23.17 -14.72 -34.02
N THR A 136 -23.11 -14.09 -35.20
CA THR A 136 -24.18 -14.12 -36.20
C THR A 136 -23.86 -15.19 -37.23
N THR A 137 -24.69 -16.21 -37.34
CA THR A 137 -24.60 -17.17 -38.45
C THR A 137 -25.56 -16.77 -39.55
N GLU A 138 -25.07 -16.80 -40.79
CA GLU A 138 -25.86 -16.65 -41.99
C GLU A 138 -26.40 -18.03 -42.37
N ALA A 139 -27.73 -18.20 -42.40
CA ALA A 139 -28.33 -19.44 -42.87
C ALA A 139 -28.19 -19.51 -44.40
N CYS A 140 -27.31 -20.37 -44.92
CA CYS A 140 -27.28 -20.64 -46.35
C CYS A 140 -28.60 -21.30 -46.79
N PRO A 141 -29.37 -20.70 -47.72
CA PRO A 141 -30.58 -21.33 -48.23
C PRO A 141 -30.22 -22.61 -49.00
N TYR A 142 -30.87 -23.72 -48.65
CA TYR A 142 -30.77 -24.99 -49.37
C TYR A 142 -31.17 -24.79 -50.84
N GLN A 143 -30.28 -25.10 -51.79
CA GLN A 143 -30.56 -25.03 -53.22
C GLN A 143 -31.05 -26.42 -53.68
N VAL A 144 -32.26 -26.47 -54.23
CA VAL A 144 -32.90 -27.65 -54.87
C VAL A 144 -32.45 -27.82 -56.32
#